data_AF-A0A7J4UIB1-F1
#
_entry.id   AF-A0A7J4UIB1-F1
#
_cell.length_a   1.000
_cell.length_b   1.000
_cell.length_c   1.000
_cell.angle_alpha   90.00
_cell.angle_beta   90.00
_cell.angle_gamma   90.00
#
_symmetry.space_group_name_H-M   'P 1'
#
loop_
_entity.id
_entity.type
_entity.pdbx_description
1 polymer ?
#
loop_
_entity_poly.entity_id
_entity_poly.type
_entity_poly.pdbx_seq_one_letter_code
_entity_poly.pdbx_strand_id
1 'polypeptide(L)'
;MENKTKKILIWEGIFIIGILVYLFFATAPKQIYPFSGMTISDQDFKFEIENAKMVILSTNENLSNPIILSENTEITLPPGIYYWKVQDDLRESAIKNFTIESNVALNLREKNESYELENKGNVDLNVSKKTGSLFTSDIVINVGESQEVKKDNSTYEGRQR
;
A
#
# COMPACT_ATOMS: atom_id res chain seq x y z
N MET A 1 29.43 53.02 -20.35
CA MET A 1 29.68 51.79 -19.56
C MET A 1 28.50 51.41 -18.67
N GLU A 2 27.84 52.36 -18.02
CA GLU A 2 26.73 52.13 -17.07
C GLU A 2 25.57 51.25 -17.60
N ASN A 3 25.18 51.44 -18.86
CA ASN A 3 24.07 50.69 -19.47
C ASN A 3 24.41 49.20 -19.74
N LYS A 4 25.70 48.88 -19.91
CA LYS A 4 26.15 47.49 -20.11
C LYS A 4 26.17 46.73 -18.79
N THR A 5 26.64 47.38 -17.72
CA THR A 5 26.64 46.82 -16.36
C THR A 5 25.21 46.59 -15.86
N LYS A 6 24.28 47.54 -16.06
CA LYS A 6 22.86 47.35 -15.70
C LYS A 6 22.22 46.16 -16.43
N LYS A 7 22.50 45.97 -17.72
CA LYS A 7 22.00 44.81 -18.48
C LYS A 7 22.55 43.49 -17.96
N ILE A 8 23.84 43.43 -17.61
CA ILE A 8 24.45 42.22 -17.05
C ILE A 8 23.80 41.89 -15.70
N LEU A 9 23.63 42.87 -14.81
CA LEU A 9 22.98 42.68 -13.51
C LEU A 9 21.53 42.19 -13.65
N ILE A 10 20.79 42.68 -14.65
CA ILE A 10 19.43 42.19 -14.95
C ILE A 10 19.46 40.72 -15.39
N TRP A 11 20.38 40.34 -16.28
CA TRP A 11 20.52 38.94 -16.72
C TRP A 11 20.94 38.00 -15.59
N GLU A 12 21.88 38.42 -14.74
CA GLU A 12 22.29 37.68 -13.54
C GLU A 12 21.11 37.51 -12.58
N GLY A 13 20.32 38.57 -12.37
CA GLY A 13 19.10 38.50 -11.56
C GLY A 13 18.08 37.50 -12.11
N ILE A 14 17.81 37.53 -13.41
CA ILE A 14 16.91 36.56 -14.08
C ILE A 14 17.45 35.13 -13.92
N PHE A 15 18.76 34.94 -14.08
CA PHE A 15 19.39 33.63 -13.95
C PHE A 15 19.26 33.07 -12.52
N ILE A 16 19.53 33.89 -11.50
CA ILE A 16 19.39 33.51 -10.09
C ILE A 16 17.92 33.17 -9.77
N ILE A 17 16.98 34.02 -10.19
CA ILE A 17 15.54 33.76 -10.01
C ILE A 17 15.15 32.46 -10.70
N GLY A 18 15.63 32.22 -11.92
CA GLY A 18 15.39 30.99 -12.66
C GLY A 18 15.87 29.74 -11.91
N ILE A 19 17.07 29.79 -11.33
CA ILE A 19 17.60 28.71 -10.49
C ILE A 19 16.73 28.50 -9.25
N LEU A 20 16.33 29.58 -8.56
CA LEU A 20 15.51 29.47 -7.36
C LEU A 20 14.14 28.85 -7.67
N VAL A 21 13.50 29.27 -8.76
CA VAL A 21 12.24 28.68 -9.23
C VAL A 21 12.42 27.21 -9.60
N TYR A 22 13.50 26.88 -10.30
CA TYR A 22 13.80 25.49 -10.65
C TYR A 22 13.98 24.62 -9.40
N LEU A 23 14.80 25.05 -8.45
CA LEU A 23 15.01 24.33 -7.18
C LEU A 23 13.72 24.20 -6.38
N PHE A 24 12.88 25.23 -6.41
CA PHE A 24 11.57 25.18 -5.77
C PHE A 24 10.73 24.03 -6.32
N PHE A 25 10.58 23.90 -7.64
CA PHE A 25 9.79 22.80 -8.21
C PHE A 25 10.49 21.44 -8.17
N ALA A 26 11.82 21.40 -8.34
CA ALA A 26 12.59 20.16 -8.36
C ALA A 26 12.52 19.41 -7.03
N THR A 27 12.46 20.15 -5.91
CA THR A 27 12.43 19.60 -4.55
C THR A 27 11.01 19.33 -4.04
N ALA A 28 9.97 19.49 -4.86
CA ALA A 28 8.59 19.26 -4.41
C ALA A 28 8.39 17.79 -3.97
N PRO A 29 7.58 17.54 -2.92
CA PRO A 29 7.20 16.19 -2.50
C PRO A 29 6.52 15.42 -3.63
N LYS A 30 6.97 14.19 -3.90
CA LYS A 30 6.42 13.34 -4.97
C LYS A 30 6.12 11.93 -4.49
N GLN A 31 4.99 11.44 -4.99
CA GLN A 31 4.58 10.05 -4.91
C GLN A 31 5.20 9.28 -6.07
N ILE A 32 6.05 8.29 -5.78
CA ILE A 32 6.69 7.44 -6.78
C ILE A 32 5.90 6.14 -6.95
N TYR A 33 5.57 5.46 -5.84
CA TYR A 33 4.78 4.23 -5.85
C TYR A 33 3.89 4.14 -4.60
N PRO A 34 2.63 3.67 -4.70
CA PRO A 34 1.95 3.17 -5.90
C PRO A 34 1.44 4.26 -6.87
N PHE A 35 1.29 3.93 -8.16
CA PHE A 35 0.81 4.93 -9.14
C PHE A 35 -0.67 5.26 -8.96
N SER A 36 -1.08 6.43 -9.45
CA SER A 36 -2.49 6.83 -9.42
C SER A 36 -3.36 5.85 -10.22
N GLY A 37 -4.42 5.33 -9.62
CA GLY A 37 -5.32 4.35 -10.22
C GLY A 37 -4.73 2.94 -10.34
N MET A 38 -3.56 2.69 -9.76
CA MET A 38 -2.94 1.36 -9.76
C MET A 38 -3.75 0.39 -8.90
N THR A 39 -3.84 -0.85 -9.36
CA THR A 39 -4.36 -1.96 -8.58
C THR A 39 -3.20 -2.84 -8.14
N ILE A 40 -3.14 -3.14 -6.85
CA ILE A 40 -2.10 -3.93 -6.21
C ILE A 40 -2.75 -5.22 -5.69
N SER A 41 -2.21 -6.36 -6.10
CA SER A 41 -2.66 -7.68 -5.63
C SER A 41 -1.66 -8.30 -4.62
N ASP A 42 -0.47 -7.72 -4.50
CA ASP A 42 0.58 -8.16 -3.58
C ASP A 42 0.36 -7.60 -2.16
N GLN A 43 0.68 -8.40 -1.15
CA GLN A 43 0.57 -8.00 0.26
C GLN A 43 1.70 -7.11 0.75
N ASP A 44 2.90 -7.29 0.18
CA ASP A 44 4.15 -6.76 0.74
C ASP A 44 4.68 -5.55 -0.05
N PHE A 45 3.80 -4.71 -0.55
CA PHE A 45 4.21 -3.51 -1.28
C PHE A 45 4.70 -2.41 -0.33
N LYS A 46 5.60 -1.55 -0.82
CA LYS A 46 6.16 -0.45 -0.04
C LYS A 46 5.84 0.88 -0.71
N PHE A 47 5.56 1.90 0.09
CA PHE A 47 5.42 3.25 -0.43
C PHE A 47 6.79 3.78 -0.84
N GLU A 48 6.90 4.27 -2.08
CA GLU A 48 8.08 4.98 -2.55
C GLU A 48 7.73 6.46 -2.71
N ILE A 49 8.50 7.31 -2.05
CA ILE A 49 8.29 8.75 -1.99
C ILE A 49 9.61 9.48 -2.25
N GLU A 50 9.54 10.70 -2.76
CA GLU A 50 10.71 11.56 -3.02
C GLU A 50 10.46 12.95 -2.40
N ASN A 51 11.47 13.51 -1.75
CA ASN A 51 11.40 14.83 -1.09
C ASN A 51 10.22 14.96 -0.10
N ALA A 52 9.89 13.89 0.60
CA ALA A 52 8.79 13.83 1.57
C ALA A 52 9.23 13.05 2.80
N LYS A 53 8.59 13.30 3.96
CA LYS A 53 8.89 12.62 5.23
C LYS A 53 7.79 11.68 5.67
N MET A 54 6.57 11.95 5.24
CA MET A 54 5.40 11.20 5.67
C MET A 54 4.47 10.88 4.50
N VAL A 55 3.85 9.72 4.60
CA VAL A 55 2.74 9.27 3.79
C VAL A 55 1.47 9.48 4.59
N ILE A 56 0.48 10.15 3.98
CA ILE A 56 -0.84 10.35 4.56
C ILE A 56 -1.81 9.56 3.70
N LEU A 57 -2.53 8.64 4.32
CA LEU A 57 -3.38 7.64 3.69
C LEU A 57 -4.78 7.67 4.31
N SER A 58 -5.83 7.48 3.52
CA SER A 58 -7.18 7.26 4.03
C SER A 58 -8.00 6.46 3.01
N THR A 59 -9.09 5.85 3.47
CA THR A 59 -10.13 5.28 2.59
C THR A 59 -11.10 6.35 2.07
N ASN A 60 -10.99 7.59 2.56
CA ASN A 60 -11.81 8.72 2.12
C ASN A 60 -11.00 9.65 1.21
N GLU A 61 -11.62 10.12 0.12
CA GLU A 61 -10.99 11.00 -0.88
C GLU A 61 -10.49 12.33 -0.28
N ASN A 62 -11.18 12.84 0.73
CA ASN A 62 -10.81 14.07 1.44
C ASN A 62 -9.76 13.85 2.55
N LEU A 63 -9.21 12.63 2.67
CA LEU A 63 -8.28 12.24 3.73
C LEU A 63 -8.83 12.44 5.15
N SER A 64 -10.14 12.29 5.35
CA SER A 64 -10.72 12.24 6.70
C SER A 64 -10.27 10.97 7.44
N ASN A 65 -9.98 11.11 8.73
CA ASN A 65 -9.40 10.05 9.58
C ASN A 65 -8.15 9.39 8.97
N PRO A 66 -7.09 10.16 8.69
CA PRO A 66 -5.94 9.64 7.98
C PRO A 66 -5.06 8.75 8.86
N ILE A 67 -4.44 7.76 8.23
CA ILE A 67 -3.30 7.02 8.72
C ILE A 67 -2.05 7.76 8.27
N ILE A 68 -1.17 8.11 9.21
CA ILE A 68 0.09 8.81 8.93
C ILE A 68 1.23 7.83 9.16
N LEU A 69 2.03 7.63 8.11
CA LEU A 69 3.14 6.68 8.09
C LEU A 69 4.44 7.44 7.83
N SER A 70 5.53 6.96 8.41
CA SER A 70 6.88 7.46 8.09
C SER A 70 7.44 6.74 6.87
N GLU A 71 8.50 7.28 6.26
CA GLU A 71 9.14 6.82 5.01
C GLU A 71 9.49 5.31 4.94
N ASN A 72 9.50 4.58 6.07
CA ASN A 72 9.83 3.16 6.13
C ASN A 72 8.87 2.31 6.98
N THR A 73 7.62 2.76 7.18
CA THR A 73 6.65 1.97 7.94
C THR A 73 6.07 0.85 7.07
N GLU A 74 6.30 -0.40 7.47
CA GLU A 74 5.60 -1.55 6.89
C GLU A 74 4.17 -1.59 7.45
N ILE A 75 3.17 -1.59 6.56
CA ILE A 75 1.76 -1.64 6.91
C ILE A 75 1.06 -2.70 6.06
N THR A 76 0.21 -3.49 6.69
CA THR A 76 -0.74 -4.36 5.99
C THR A 76 -2.06 -3.62 5.86
N LEU A 77 -2.50 -3.42 4.63
CA LEU A 77 -3.75 -2.74 4.33
C LEU A 77 -4.80 -3.75 3.85
N PRO A 78 -6.03 -3.74 4.41
CA PRO A 78 -7.10 -4.58 3.89
C PRO A 78 -7.49 -4.15 2.46
N PRO A 79 -8.14 -5.03 1.67
CA PRO A 79 -8.60 -4.68 0.34
C PRO A 79 -9.54 -3.48 0.33
N GLY A 80 -9.43 -2.66 -0.72
CA GLY A 80 -10.21 -1.45 -0.86
C GLY A 80 -9.51 -0.37 -1.67
N ILE A 81 -10.22 0.75 -1.84
CA ILE A 81 -9.68 1.94 -2.49
C ILE A 81 -9.09 2.85 -1.42
N TYR A 82 -7.86 3.29 -1.67
CA TYR A 82 -7.13 4.16 -0.79
C TYR A 82 -6.74 5.43 -1.52
N TYR A 83 -6.83 6.55 -0.81
CA TYR A 83 -6.41 7.86 -1.22
C TYR A 83 -5.21 8.25 -0.38
N TRP A 84 -4.18 8.79 -1.03
CA TRP A 84 -2.94 9.09 -0.36
C TRP A 84 -2.26 10.32 -0.96
N LYS A 85 -1.47 10.98 -0.13
CA LYS A 85 -0.55 12.04 -0.50
C LYS A 85 0.73 11.91 0.32
N VAL A 86 1.78 12.61 -0.12
CA VAL A 86 3.03 12.71 0.63
C VAL A 86 3.25 14.14 1.05
N GLN A 87 3.88 14.29 2.21
CA GLN A 87 4.10 15.60 2.80
C GLN A 87 5.51 15.69 3.38
N ASP A 88 6.10 16.87 3.23
CA ASP A 88 7.25 17.33 3.98
C ASP A 88 6.83 18.50 4.90
N ASP A 89 7.74 19.04 5.70
CA ASP A 89 7.43 20.08 6.70
C ASP A 89 6.73 21.32 6.12
N LEU A 90 6.99 21.63 4.84
CA LEU A 90 6.54 22.88 4.21
C LEU A 90 5.52 22.67 3.08
N ARG A 91 5.39 21.45 2.54
CA ARG A 91 4.67 21.20 1.28
C ARG A 91 4.05 19.82 1.24
N GLU A 92 3.03 19.68 0.40
CA GLU A 92 2.32 18.43 0.16
C GLU A 92 2.17 18.15 -1.34
N SER A 93 2.05 16.88 -1.69
CA SER A 93 1.67 16.44 -3.03
C SER A 93 0.16 16.51 -3.23
N ALA A 94 -0.27 16.38 -4.49
CA ALA A 94 -1.66 16.10 -4.80
C ALA A 94 -2.12 14.76 -4.18
N ILE A 95 -3.42 14.62 -3.98
CA ILE A 95 -4.05 13.36 -3.56
C ILE A 95 -4.15 12.45 -4.78
N LYS A 96 -3.66 11.22 -4.65
CA LYS A 96 -3.80 10.15 -5.64
C LYS A 96 -4.52 8.97 -5.01
N ASN A 97 -5.02 8.06 -5.83
CA ASN A 97 -5.64 6.83 -5.35
C ASN A 97 -4.91 5.58 -5.85
N PHE A 98 -5.10 4.48 -5.15
CA PHE A 98 -4.75 3.14 -5.59
C PHE A 98 -5.76 2.15 -4.98
N THR A 99 -5.82 0.94 -5.53
CA THR A 99 -6.73 -0.11 -5.08
C THR A 99 -5.93 -1.32 -4.63
N ILE A 100 -6.30 -1.90 -3.50
CA ILE A 100 -5.81 -3.23 -3.09
C ILE A 100 -6.89 -4.24 -3.44
N GLU A 101 -6.55 -5.19 -4.30
CA GLU A 101 -7.44 -6.28 -4.70
C GLU A 101 -7.61 -7.30 -3.57
N SER A 102 -8.81 -7.87 -3.45
CA SER A 102 -9.03 -9.02 -2.56
C SER A 102 -8.44 -10.28 -3.17
N ASN A 103 -7.54 -10.93 -2.44
CA ASN A 103 -6.91 -12.19 -2.80
C ASN A 103 -7.24 -13.23 -1.73
N VAL A 104 -7.99 -14.26 -2.14
CA VAL A 104 -8.31 -15.43 -1.33
C VAL A 104 -7.35 -16.55 -1.71
N ALA A 105 -6.45 -16.90 -0.80
CA ALA A 105 -5.53 -18.02 -0.99
C ALA A 105 -5.45 -18.89 0.26
N LEU A 106 -5.92 -20.14 0.13
CA LEU A 106 -5.82 -21.16 1.16
C LEU A 106 -4.78 -22.19 0.72
N ASN A 107 -3.75 -22.38 1.53
CA ASN A 107 -2.71 -23.36 1.28
C ASN A 107 -2.87 -24.55 2.23
N LEU A 108 -2.72 -25.75 1.70
CA LEU A 108 -2.75 -26.99 2.49
C LEU A 108 -1.37 -27.64 2.40
N ARG A 109 -0.65 -27.69 3.52
CA ARG A 109 0.66 -28.33 3.62
C ARG A 109 0.55 -29.63 4.40
N GLU A 110 1.20 -30.68 3.93
CA GLU A 110 1.28 -31.95 4.64
C GLU A 110 2.40 -31.92 5.67
N LYS A 111 2.05 -32.21 6.93
CA LYS A 111 2.99 -32.54 8.01
C LYS A 111 2.80 -34.02 8.39
N ASN A 112 3.78 -34.63 9.06
CA ASN A 112 3.84 -36.07 9.32
C ASN A 112 2.48 -36.72 9.70
N GLU A 113 1.79 -36.16 10.68
CA GLU A 113 0.52 -36.70 11.22
C GLU A 113 -0.70 -35.78 11.02
N SER A 114 -0.53 -34.62 10.39
CA SER A 114 -1.55 -33.58 10.25
C SER A 114 -1.42 -32.81 8.93
N TYR A 115 -2.47 -32.11 8.55
CA TYR A 115 -2.35 -31.05 7.55
C TYR A 115 -2.26 -29.69 8.25
N GLU A 116 -1.51 -28.77 7.66
CA GLU A 116 -1.48 -27.36 8.04
C GLU A 116 -2.24 -26.56 6.99
N LEU A 117 -3.35 -25.97 7.39
CA LEU A 117 -4.10 -25.01 6.59
C LEU A 117 -3.57 -23.61 6.88
N GLU A 118 -3.15 -22.90 5.87
CA GLU A 118 -2.55 -21.57 6.00
C GLU A 118 -3.29 -20.58 5.10
N ASN A 119 -3.69 -19.44 5.67
CA ASN A 119 -4.23 -18.34 4.89
C ASN A 119 -3.08 -17.50 4.32
N LYS A 120 -2.81 -17.69 3.02
CA LYS A 120 -1.86 -16.89 2.23
C LYS A 120 -2.53 -15.72 1.50
N GLY A 121 -3.85 -15.58 1.61
CA GLY A 121 -4.63 -14.49 1.05
C GLY A 121 -4.57 -13.24 1.92
N ASN A 122 -5.05 -12.10 1.41
CA ASN A 122 -5.03 -10.81 2.12
C ASN A 122 -6.38 -10.46 2.78
N VAL A 123 -7.25 -11.45 2.89
CA VAL A 123 -8.53 -11.37 3.60
C VAL A 123 -8.69 -12.56 4.54
N ASP A 124 -9.43 -12.35 5.63
CA ASP A 124 -9.79 -13.43 6.55
C ASP A 124 -10.67 -14.46 5.84
N LEU A 125 -10.39 -15.74 6.12
CA LEU A 125 -11.10 -16.85 5.49
C LEU A 125 -12.01 -17.57 6.46
N ASN A 126 -13.24 -17.81 6.03
CA ASN A 126 -14.09 -18.86 6.56
C ASN A 126 -13.81 -20.14 5.77
N VAL A 127 -13.22 -21.12 6.44
CA VAL A 127 -12.86 -22.42 5.86
C VAL A 127 -13.88 -23.46 6.29
N SER A 128 -14.67 -23.93 5.34
CA SER A 128 -15.62 -25.01 5.56
C SER A 128 -14.96 -26.36 5.34
N LYS A 129 -15.08 -27.25 6.34
CA LYS A 129 -14.64 -28.65 6.26
C LYS A 129 -15.80 -29.56 5.86
N LYS A 130 -15.60 -30.35 4.80
CA LYS A 130 -16.55 -31.36 4.33
C LYS A 130 -15.90 -32.74 4.35
N THR A 131 -16.57 -33.73 4.92
CA THR A 131 -16.13 -35.14 4.86
C THR A 131 -17.13 -35.91 4.01
N GLY A 132 -16.77 -36.21 2.77
CA GLY A 132 -17.73 -36.69 1.77
C GLY A 132 -18.77 -35.62 1.42
N SER A 133 -20.06 -35.93 1.55
CA SER A 133 -21.18 -34.99 1.30
C SER A 133 -21.67 -34.26 2.56
N LEU A 134 -21.09 -34.54 3.73
CA LEU A 134 -21.52 -33.97 5.00
C LEU A 134 -20.65 -32.77 5.37
N PHE A 135 -21.31 -31.67 5.71
CA PHE A 135 -20.68 -30.49 6.29
C PHE A 135 -20.35 -30.76 7.76
N THR A 136 -19.11 -30.53 8.15
CA THR A 136 -18.60 -30.95 9.46
C THR A 136 -18.33 -29.78 10.39
N SER A 137 -17.78 -28.67 9.88
CA SER A 137 -17.41 -27.51 10.70
C SER A 137 -16.96 -26.32 9.85
N ASP A 138 -17.09 -25.10 10.38
CA ASP A 138 -16.41 -23.90 9.89
C ASP A 138 -15.23 -23.53 10.81
N ILE A 139 -14.12 -23.12 10.20
CA ILE A 139 -12.91 -22.67 10.86
C ILE A 139 -12.59 -21.28 10.32
N VAL A 140 -12.34 -20.31 11.20
CA VAL A 140 -11.86 -18.99 10.78
C VAL A 140 -10.33 -19.01 10.81
N ILE A 141 -9.70 -18.57 9.72
CA ILE A 141 -8.24 -18.42 9.63
C ILE A 141 -7.94 -16.98 9.20
N ASN A 142 -7.35 -16.19 10.10
CA ASN A 142 -7.01 -14.79 9.78
C ASN A 142 -5.82 -14.74 8.82
N VAL A 143 -5.59 -13.58 8.21
CA VAL A 143 -4.45 -13.37 7.29
C VAL A 143 -3.12 -13.71 7.96
N GLY A 144 -2.32 -14.56 7.31
CA GLY A 144 -1.00 -14.98 7.81
C GLY A 144 -1.02 -16.04 8.91
N GLU A 145 -2.19 -16.46 9.38
CA GLU A 145 -2.33 -17.54 10.36
C GLU A 145 -2.37 -18.92 9.69
N SER A 146 -1.98 -19.94 10.46
CA SER A 146 -2.16 -21.33 10.11
C SER A 146 -2.86 -22.12 11.21
N GLN A 147 -3.61 -23.13 10.81
CA GLN A 147 -4.34 -24.04 11.69
C GLN A 147 -3.97 -25.47 11.34
N GLU A 148 -3.57 -26.25 12.35
CA GLU A 148 -3.37 -27.69 12.17
C GLU A 148 -4.72 -28.42 12.18
N VAL A 149 -4.91 -29.28 11.19
CA VAL A 149 -6.10 -30.12 11.03
C VAL A 149 -5.71 -31.58 10.86
N LYS A 150 -6.58 -32.48 11.30
CA LYS A 150 -6.33 -33.92 11.19
C LYS A 150 -6.25 -34.34 9.73
N LYS A 151 -5.32 -35.26 9.45
CA LYS A 151 -5.19 -35.93 8.17
C LYS A 151 -6.33 -36.92 8.01
N ASP A 152 -7.40 -36.48 7.37
CA ASP A 152 -8.59 -37.28 7.04
C ASP A 152 -9.02 -37.03 5.60
N ASN A 153 -10.01 -37.78 5.11
CA ASN A 153 -10.53 -37.70 3.74
C ASN A 153 -11.46 -36.49 3.53
N SER A 154 -11.15 -35.35 4.17
CA SER A 154 -11.96 -34.14 4.10
C SER A 154 -11.45 -33.16 3.06
N THR A 155 -12.38 -32.38 2.51
CA THR A 155 -12.11 -31.24 1.64
C THR A 155 -12.29 -29.95 2.42
N TYR A 156 -11.40 -28.99 2.20
CA TYR A 156 -11.42 -27.67 2.80
C TYR A 156 -11.69 -26.62 1.71
N GLU A 157 -12.69 -25.77 1.94
CA GLU A 157 -13.09 -24.71 1.02
C GLU A 157 -13.02 -23.37 1.76
N GLY A 158 -12.09 -22.51 1.35
CA GLY A 158 -11.93 -21.16 1.92
C GLY A 158 -12.78 -20.14 1.16
N ARG A 159 -13.57 -19.35 1.89
CA ARG A 159 -14.33 -18.22 1.36
C ARG A 159 -13.98 -16.95 2.11
N GLN A 160 -13.95 -15.82 1.41
CA GLN A 160 -13.81 -14.51 2.04
C GLN A 160 -14.93 -14.32 3.08
N ARG A 161 -14.56 -13.82 4.25
CA ARG A 161 -15.48 -13.49 5.33
C ARG A 161 -16.31 -12.25 5.04
#